data_AF-A0A1R1IM45-F1
#
_entry.id   AF-A0A1R1IM45-F1
#
_cell.length_a   1.000
_cell.length_b   1.000
_cell.length_c   1.000
_cell.angle_alpha   90.00
_cell.angle_beta   90.00
_cell.angle_gamma   90.00
#
_symmetry.space_group_name_H-M   'P 1'
#
loop_
_entity.id
_entity.type
_entity.pdbx_description
1 polymer ?
#
loop_
_entity_poly.entity_id
_entity_poly.type
_entity_poly.pdbx_seq_one_letter_code
_entity_poly.pdbx_strand_id
1 'polypeptide(L)'
;MELALTGVGRFAVFADRASIMPDGDGVRMRSLQVSEEDMMIGGVAYVGGWSWWRFDCAARTADRLDFASLRADGTEGPRTAETAPPYAIAHGGDADELAAVACGSVRPETFASSAAEAVLIGRARMTED
;
A
#
# COMPACT_ATOMS: atom_id res chain seq x y z
N MET A 1 0.49 -6.62 11.74
CA MET A 1 -0.07 -5.85 10.61
C MET A 1 -1.47 -6.35 10.37
N GLU A 2 -2.34 -5.48 9.88
CA GLU A 2 -3.72 -5.83 9.50
C GLU A 2 -3.93 -5.38 8.05
N LEU A 3 -3.62 -6.26 7.11
CA LEU A 3 -3.61 -5.94 5.68
C LEU A 3 -4.98 -6.19 5.07
N ALA A 4 -5.63 -5.11 4.65
CA ALA A 4 -6.88 -5.15 3.90
C ALA A 4 -6.60 -4.86 2.43
N LEU A 5 -7.04 -5.75 1.54
CA LEU A 5 -6.93 -5.54 0.09
C LEU A 5 -7.89 -4.42 -0.32
N THR A 6 -7.35 -3.34 -0.89
CA THR A 6 -8.12 -2.16 -1.30
C THR A 6 -8.40 -2.14 -2.79
N GLY A 7 -7.43 -2.59 -3.60
CA GLY A 7 -7.52 -2.54 -5.06
C GLY A 7 -6.70 -3.64 -5.73
N VAL A 8 -7.16 -4.05 -6.91
CA VAL A 8 -6.49 -5.00 -7.79
C VAL A 8 -6.50 -4.43 -9.20
N GLY A 9 -5.31 -4.32 -9.79
CA GLY A 9 -5.11 -3.89 -11.17
C GLY A 9 -3.74 -4.37 -11.64
N ARG A 10 -2.87 -3.44 -12.06
CA ARG A 10 -1.45 -3.78 -12.32
C ARG A 10 -0.73 -4.33 -11.09
N PHE A 11 -1.21 -3.96 -9.91
CA PHE A 11 -0.72 -4.42 -8.62
C PHE A 11 -1.92 -4.74 -7.73
N ALA A 12 -1.70 -5.61 -6.74
CA ALA A 12 -2.61 -5.72 -5.61
C ALA A 12 -2.15 -4.75 -4.51
N VAL A 13 -3.05 -3.92 -4.01
CA VAL A 13 -2.75 -2.88 -3.03
C VAL A 13 -3.44 -3.22 -1.71
N PHE A 14 -2.67 -3.20 -0.63
CA PHE A 14 -3.16 -3.44 0.72
C PHE A 14 -2.95 -2.20 1.60
N ALA A 15 -3.96 -1.85 2.38
CA ALA A 15 -3.85 -0.93 3.50
C ALA A 15 -3.44 -1.67 4.78
N ASP A 16 -2.39 -1.22 5.48
CA ASP A 16 -2.08 -1.73 6.83
C ASP A 16 -2.86 -0.94 7.88
N ARG A 17 -4.04 -1.45 8.24
CA ARG A 17 -4.97 -0.80 9.15
C ARG A 17 -4.39 -0.60 10.55
N ALA A 18 -3.49 -1.49 10.98
CA ALA A 18 -2.82 -1.39 12.27
C ALA A 18 -1.80 -0.23 12.33
N SER A 19 -1.41 0.33 11.18
CA SER A 19 -0.47 1.44 11.08
C SER A 19 -1.14 2.83 11.04
N ILE A 20 -2.47 2.88 11.00
CA ILE A 20 -3.23 4.13 10.93
C ILE A 20 -2.98 4.96 12.19
N MET A 21 -2.52 6.20 12.02
CA MET A 21 -2.31 7.14 13.12
C MET A 21 -2.53 8.60 12.67
N PRO A 22 -2.93 9.50 13.58
CA PRO A 22 -3.00 10.93 13.29
C PRO A 22 -1.61 11.50 12.87
N ASP A 23 -1.59 12.43 11.92
CA ASP A 23 -0.38 13.12 11.44
C ASP A 23 -0.69 14.60 11.10
N GLY A 24 -0.65 15.45 12.13
CA GLY A 24 -1.11 16.84 12.05
C GLY A 24 -2.60 16.91 11.74
N ASP A 25 -2.97 17.70 10.73
CA ASP A 25 -4.35 17.79 10.23
C ASP A 25 -4.77 16.61 9.33
N GLY A 26 -3.90 15.61 9.17
CA GLY A 26 -4.13 14.43 8.34
C GLY A 26 -4.01 13.11 9.09
N VAL A 27 -4.03 12.02 8.33
CA VAL A 27 -3.83 10.65 8.81
C VAL A 27 -2.67 10.03 8.05
N ARG A 28 -1.81 9.30 8.76
CA ARG A 28 -0.73 8.52 8.17
C ARG A 28 -1.03 7.03 8.24
N MET A 29 -0.66 6.29 7.19
CA MET A 29 -0.86 4.85 7.07
C MET A 29 0.23 4.23 6.16
N ARG A 30 0.61 2.97 6.39
CA ARG A 30 1.38 2.17 5.43
C ARG A 30 0.47 1.48 4.43
N SER A 31 0.95 1.37 3.20
CA SER A 31 0.40 0.45 2.20
C SER A 31 1.46 -0.55 1.76
N LEU A 32 1.02 -1.75 1.37
CA LEU A 32 1.81 -2.72 0.63
C LEU A 32 1.28 -2.78 -0.81
N GLN A 33 2.17 -2.63 -1.78
CA GLN A 33 1.90 -2.91 -3.18
C GLN A 33 2.56 -4.23 -3.54
N VAL A 34 1.83 -5.16 -4.14
CA VAL A 34 2.30 -6.49 -4.55
C VAL A 34 2.26 -6.61 -6.07
N SER A 35 3.35 -7.11 -6.68
CA SER A 35 3.41 -7.45 -8.09
C SER A 35 2.95 -8.88 -8.37
N GLU A 36 2.33 -9.08 -9.54
CA GLU A 36 1.85 -10.37 -10.01
C GLU A 36 2.98 -11.41 -10.06
N GLU A 37 4.12 -11.03 -10.62
CA GLU A 37 5.32 -11.86 -10.70
C GLU A 37 6.49 -11.24 -9.93
N ASP A 38 7.53 -12.04 -9.73
CA ASP A 38 8.79 -11.57 -9.16
C ASP A 38 9.51 -10.65 -10.16
N MET A 39 9.88 -9.46 -9.71
CA MET A 39 10.77 -8.58 -10.47
C MET A 39 12.22 -8.89 -10.10
N MET A 40 13.00 -9.36 -11.07
CA MET A 40 14.41 -9.71 -10.88
C MET A 40 15.33 -8.50 -11.07
N ILE A 41 16.06 -8.11 -10.04
CA ILE A 41 17.07 -7.03 -10.09
C ILE A 41 18.37 -7.51 -9.46
N GLY A 42 19.45 -7.56 -10.24
CA GLY A 42 20.77 -7.97 -9.74
C GLY A 42 20.79 -9.38 -9.13
N GLY A 43 19.96 -10.30 -9.64
CA GLY A 43 19.82 -11.67 -9.12
C GLY A 43 18.93 -11.80 -7.87
N VAL A 44 18.33 -10.71 -7.40
CA VAL A 44 17.38 -10.71 -6.27
C VAL A 44 15.96 -10.58 -6.78
N ALA A 45 15.06 -11.42 -6.25
CA ALA A 45 13.63 -11.38 -6.53
C ALA A 45 12.91 -10.38 -5.61
N TYR A 46 12.09 -9.51 -6.20
CA TYR A 46 11.25 -8.54 -5.50
C TYR A 46 9.77 -8.80 -5.80
N VAL A 47 8.93 -8.72 -4.78
CA VAL A 47 7.49 -9.02 -4.85
C VAL A 47 6.62 -7.77 -4.75
N GLY A 48 7.24 -6.60 -4.63
CA GLY A 48 6.56 -5.33 -4.47
C GLY A 48 7.29 -4.37 -3.53
N GLY A 49 6.55 -3.63 -2.72
CA GLY A 49 7.13 -2.73 -1.75
C GLY A 49 6.13 -2.01 -0.86
N TRP A 50 6.66 -1.42 0.21
CA TRP A 50 5.93 -0.65 1.19
C TRP A 50 6.06 0.84 0.92
N SER A 51 5.00 1.58 1.20
CA SER A 51 5.03 3.04 1.24
C SER A 51 4.29 3.54 2.47
N TRP A 52 4.84 4.57 3.10
CA TRP A 52 4.09 5.44 3.99
C TRP A 52 3.34 6.50 3.19
N TRP A 53 2.11 6.75 3.61
CA TRP A 53 1.24 7.77 3.05
C TRP A 53 0.77 8.71 4.14
N ARG A 54 0.59 9.98 3.78
CA ARG A 54 -0.20 10.94 4.54
C ARG A 54 -1.40 11.36 3.70
N PHE A 55 -2.57 11.39 4.31
CA PHE A 55 -3.82 11.82 3.69
C PHE A 55 -4.40 13.00 4.45
N ASP A 56 -4.79 14.05 3.74
CA ASP A 56 -5.70 15.07 4.27
C ASP A 56 -7.12 14.65 3.89
N CYS A 57 -7.86 14.16 4.89
CA CYS A 57 -9.21 13.64 4.69
C CYS A 57 -10.23 14.73 4.33
N ALA A 58 -10.00 15.97 4.76
CA ALA A 58 -10.89 17.09 4.50
C ALA A 58 -10.62 17.70 3.11
N ALA A 59 -9.34 17.93 2.79
CA ALA A 59 -8.92 18.48 1.50
C ALA A 59 -8.89 17.43 0.38
N ARG A 60 -9.02 16.14 0.71
CA ARG A 60 -8.88 15.00 -0.22
C ARG A 60 -7.58 15.04 -1.01
N THR A 61 -6.47 15.17 -0.28
CA THR A 61 -5.12 15.09 -0.85
C THR A 61 -4.36 13.91 -0.28
N ALA A 62 -3.42 13.39 -1.07
CA ALA A 62 -2.52 12.32 -0.70
C ALA A 62 -1.08 12.75 -0.90
N ASP A 63 -0.21 12.28 -0.01
CA ASP A 63 1.23 12.46 -0.08
C ASP A 63 1.88 11.10 0.17
N ARG A 64 2.58 10.57 -0.84
CA ARG A 64 3.38 9.37 -0.66
C ARG A 64 4.72 9.81 -0.12
N LEU A 65 5.10 9.31 1.04
CA LEU A 65 6.24 9.81 1.78
C LEU A 65 7.53 9.06 1.45
N ASP A 66 7.41 7.79 1.05
CA ASP A 66 8.55 6.94 0.72
C ASP A 66 8.18 5.70 -0.09
N PHE A 67 9.23 4.93 -0.41
CA PHE A 67 9.14 3.57 -0.88
C PHE A 67 10.27 2.71 -0.30
N ALA A 68 9.94 1.51 0.16
CA ALA A 68 10.89 0.46 0.53
C ALA A 68 10.54 -0.83 -0.22
N SER A 69 11.48 -1.34 -1.02
CA SER A 69 11.25 -2.56 -1.79
C SER A 69 11.08 -3.78 -0.86
N LEU A 70 10.24 -4.72 -1.26
CA LEU A 70 10.03 -5.98 -0.56
C LEU A 70 10.60 -7.13 -1.39
N ARG A 71 11.59 -7.83 -0.83
CA ARG A 71 12.15 -9.04 -1.44
C ARG A 71 11.22 -10.23 -1.27
N ALA A 72 11.36 -11.24 -2.12
CA ALA A 72 10.57 -12.47 -2.04
C ALA A 72 10.79 -13.26 -0.74
N ASP A 73 11.94 -13.09 -0.08
CA ASP A 73 12.22 -13.67 1.25
C ASP A 73 11.60 -12.88 2.41
N GLY A 74 10.83 -11.81 2.12
CA GLY A 74 10.19 -10.94 3.10
C GLY A 74 11.09 -9.82 3.64
N THR A 75 12.34 -9.74 3.19
CA THR A 75 13.25 -8.64 3.61
C THR A 75 12.79 -7.31 3.01
N GLU A 76 12.52 -6.35 3.89
CA GLU A 76 12.28 -4.95 3.51
C GLU A 76 13.62 -4.23 3.25
N GLY A 77 13.71 -3.56 2.11
CA GLY A 77 14.84 -2.73 1.73
C GLY A 77 14.90 -1.39 2.49
N PRO A 78 15.92 -0.56 2.22
CA PRO A 78 15.97 0.79 2.79
C PRO A 78 14.80 1.65 2.28
N ARG A 79 14.29 2.52 3.16
CA ARG A 79 13.28 3.52 2.81
C ARG A 79 13.93 4.65 2.01
N THR A 80 13.48 4.83 0.79
CA THR A 80 13.83 5.98 -0.06
C THR A 80 12.71 7.01 0.05
N ALA A 81 13.03 8.24 0.44
CA ALA A 81 12.06 9.30 0.52
C ALA A 81 11.48 9.62 -0.87
N GLU A 82 10.17 9.85 -0.92
CA GLU A 82 9.50 10.45 -2.06
C GLU A 82 9.45 11.97 -1.82
N THR A 83 9.76 12.74 -2.86
CA THR A 83 9.86 14.21 -2.76
C THR A 83 8.84 14.93 -3.63
N ALA A 84 7.97 14.19 -4.31
CA ALA A 84 6.81 14.77 -4.96
C ALA A 84 5.92 15.50 -3.93
N PRO A 85 5.29 16.63 -4.31
CA PRO A 85 4.36 17.31 -3.42
C PRO A 85 3.06 16.51 -3.25
N PRO A 86 2.29 16.78 -2.18
CA PRO A 86 0.93 16.27 -2.05
C PRO A 86 0.07 16.61 -3.27
N TYR A 87 -0.83 15.72 -3.66
CA TYR A 87 -1.68 15.86 -4.83
C TYR A 87 -3.15 15.57 -4.51
N ALA A 88 -4.05 16.12 -5.32
CA ALA A 88 -5.49 15.86 -5.20
C ALA A 88 -5.82 14.42 -5.58
N ILE A 89 -6.61 13.74 -4.74
CA ILE A 89 -6.98 12.34 -4.94
C ILE A 89 -7.99 12.23 -6.10
N ALA A 90 -7.58 11.55 -7.17
CA ALA A 90 -8.47 11.15 -8.25
C ALA A 90 -9.35 9.97 -7.82
N HIS A 91 -10.63 9.97 -8.21
CA HIS A 91 -11.56 8.91 -7.86
C HIS A 91 -11.20 7.56 -8.48
N GLY A 92 -11.34 6.48 -7.70
CA GLY A 92 -11.20 5.10 -8.18
C GLY A 92 -9.77 4.65 -8.48
N GLY A 93 -8.76 5.41 -8.03
CA GLY A 93 -7.36 4.96 -8.04
C GLY A 93 -6.88 4.53 -6.65
N ASP A 94 -5.71 3.89 -6.59
CA ASP A 94 -5.13 3.33 -5.35
C ASP A 94 -5.15 4.33 -4.16
N ALA A 95 -4.81 5.59 -4.41
CA ALA A 95 -4.79 6.62 -3.37
C ALA A 95 -6.19 6.94 -2.81
N ASP A 96 -7.25 6.85 -3.63
CA ASP A 96 -8.63 7.05 -3.19
C ASP A 96 -9.10 5.90 -2.30
N GLU A 97 -8.79 4.67 -2.70
CA GLU A 97 -9.15 3.48 -1.95
C GLU A 97 -8.38 3.41 -0.62
N LEU A 98 -7.07 3.71 -0.63
CA LEU A 98 -6.26 3.82 0.58
C LEU A 98 -6.76 4.94 1.50
N ALA A 99 -7.10 6.12 0.96
CA ALA A 99 -7.65 7.21 1.74
C ALA A 99 -9.01 6.86 2.36
N ALA A 100 -9.87 6.13 1.65
CA ALA A 100 -11.15 5.69 2.19
C ALA A 100 -10.98 4.81 3.44
N VAL A 101 -9.93 3.98 3.49
CA VAL A 101 -9.56 3.20 4.68
C VAL A 101 -8.94 4.08 5.76
N ALA A 102 -7.93 4.88 5.41
CA ALA A 102 -7.20 5.72 6.37
C ALA A 102 -8.12 6.75 7.06
N CYS A 103 -9.02 7.38 6.31
CA CYS A 103 -9.98 8.36 6.79
C CYS A 103 -11.22 7.73 7.45
N GLY A 104 -11.32 6.39 7.48
CA GLY A 104 -12.41 5.67 8.14
C GLY A 104 -13.76 5.72 7.41
N SER A 105 -13.78 6.17 6.15
CA SER A 105 -14.97 6.16 5.29
C SER A 105 -15.42 4.72 4.96
N VAL A 106 -14.47 3.78 4.92
CA VAL A 106 -14.72 2.35 4.82
C VAL A 106 -13.92 1.58 5.88
N ARG A 107 -14.38 0.37 6.20
CA ARG A 107 -13.67 -0.58 7.08
C ARG A 107 -13.63 -1.95 6.41
N PRO A 108 -12.73 -2.16 5.45
CA PRO A 108 -12.60 -3.43 4.75
C PRO A 108 -12.12 -4.53 5.70
N GLU A 109 -12.47 -5.76 5.37
CA GLU A 109 -11.99 -6.94 6.10
C GLU A 109 -10.47 -7.08 5.96
N THR A 110 -9.85 -7.60 7.02
CA THR A 110 -8.42 -7.93 7.00
C THR A 110 -8.24 -9.27 6.30
N PHE A 111 -7.50 -9.26 5.20
CA PHE A 111 -7.22 -10.45 4.39
C PHE A 111 -5.91 -11.14 4.78
N ALA A 112 -4.94 -10.38 5.27
CA ALA A 112 -3.63 -10.91 5.64
C ALA A 112 -3.10 -10.32 6.95
N SER A 113 -2.38 -11.17 7.70
CA SER A 113 -1.71 -10.82 8.95
C SER A 113 -0.18 -10.70 8.79
N SER A 114 0.33 -11.02 7.60
CA SER A 114 1.75 -10.93 7.24
C SER A 114 1.95 -10.49 5.78
N ALA A 115 3.15 -9.99 5.46
CA ALA A 115 3.51 -9.62 4.09
C ALA A 115 3.50 -10.83 3.15
N ALA A 116 3.94 -11.99 3.63
CA ALA A 116 3.95 -13.24 2.86
C ALA A 116 2.52 -13.68 2.48
N GLU A 117 1.57 -13.62 3.43
CA GLU A 117 0.17 -13.89 3.15
C GLU A 117 -0.42 -12.90 2.13
N ALA A 118 -0.12 -11.60 2.27
CA ALA A 118 -0.60 -10.60 1.33
C ALA A 118 -0.05 -10.79 -0.08
N VAL A 119 1.20 -11.25 -0.22
CA VAL A 119 1.78 -11.59 -1.53
C VAL A 119 1.03 -12.75 -2.18
N LEU A 120 0.78 -13.83 -1.43
CA LEU A 120 0.02 -14.98 -1.92
C LEU A 120 -1.40 -14.59 -2.36
N ILE A 121 -2.11 -13.86 -1.50
CA ILE A 121 -3.48 -13.43 -1.77
C ILE A 121 -3.52 -12.44 -2.94
N GLY A 122 -2.64 -11.44 -2.94
CA GLY A 122 -2.60 -10.41 -3.97
C GLY A 122 -2.38 -11.01 -5.36
N ARG A 123 -1.44 -11.96 -5.48
CA ARG A 123 -1.18 -12.68 -6.74
C ARG A 123 -2.36 -13.50 -7.19
N ALA A 124 -2.97 -14.26 -6.28
CA ALA A 124 -4.17 -15.03 -6.62
C ALA A 124 -5.28 -14.12 -7.19
N ARG A 125 -5.51 -12.96 -6.58
CA ARG A 125 -6.52 -11.99 -7.04
C ARG A 125 -6.21 -11.33 -8.38
N MET A 126 -4.94 -11.17 -8.74
CA MET A 126 -4.56 -10.62 -10.05
C MET A 126 -4.76 -11.61 -11.20
N THR A 127 -4.83 -12.91 -10.88
CA THR A 127 -5.03 -13.99 -11.87
C THR A 127 -6.48 -14.49 -11.97
N GLU A 128 -7.39 -13.95 -11.16
CA GLU A 128 -8.83 -14.24 -11.23
C GLU A 128 -9.47 -13.32 -12.29
N ASP A 129 -9.90 -13.91 -13.42
CA ASP A 129 -10.61 -13.23 -14.53
C ASP A 129 -12.02 -12.72 -14.13
#